data_AF-A0AAV5Q3Y7-F1
#
_entry.id   AF-A0AAV5Q3Y7-F1
#
_cell.length_a   1.000
_cell.length_b   1.000
_cell.length_c   1.000
_cell.angle_alpha   90.00
_cell.angle_beta   90.00
_cell.angle_gamma   90.00
#
_symmetry.space_group_name_H-M   'P 1'
#
loop_
_entity.id
_entity.type
_entity.pdbx_description
1 polymer ?
#
loop_
_entity_poly.entity_id
_entity_poly.type
_entity_poly.pdbx_seq_one_letter_code
_entity_poly.pdbx_strand_id
1 'polypeptide(L)'
;MFGRLVPLARSAFPGRRWVSTAEDLFSSRLQHLNVSFSNLKIPEEREANLQKAFNLYEAINHYQTPVYASITNGSTSPYIEQSNELLGNLLTSENVQFNAKLLQKILATQPPFPTLKIIIKSYYKRSPDAYIPASLANIPFRRLLWDGSFEQALDYIELTTANERYLNHRMKNIKRYLSYFTGSMFGTIGVAHLSILTFFPELITIGETSNGFGVYGLYACVATYFINCGFLAALSFSSKGMENGSLMFKHYTMPHHWYQKVESMKMASRILQADAAIHGQDGFATREIVTRIEKLGFDINEPEEEIMLRQYWVSSGEGFVWVEPDLDPAEIEWWNHLSDVGVKKVWDVDYEKLQADARDGDETTDDAELLLPDEK
;
A
#
# COMPACT_ATOMS: atom_id res chain seq x y z
N MET A 1 -33.15 -80.08 -18.44
CA MET A 1 -33.90 -79.10 -17.64
C MET A 1 -33.34 -77.71 -17.89
N PHE A 2 -33.72 -77.09 -19.01
CA PHE A 2 -33.39 -75.69 -19.33
C PHE A 2 -34.71 -74.90 -19.35
N GLY A 3 -34.87 -73.98 -18.39
CA GLY A 3 -36.04 -73.11 -18.29
C GLY A 3 -35.80 -71.79 -19.04
N ARG A 4 -36.65 -71.51 -20.02
CA ARG A 4 -36.72 -70.25 -20.78
C ARG A 4 -37.11 -69.09 -19.87
N LEU A 5 -36.31 -68.03 -19.86
CA LEU A 5 -36.70 -66.72 -19.35
C LEU A 5 -37.43 -65.94 -20.46
N VAL A 6 -38.64 -65.48 -20.12
CA VAL A 6 -39.52 -64.64 -20.94
C VAL A 6 -39.00 -63.19 -20.92
N PRO A 7 -38.93 -62.48 -22.05
CA PRO A 7 -38.58 -61.06 -22.05
C PRO A 7 -39.80 -60.22 -21.69
N LEU A 8 -39.75 -59.51 -20.56
CA LEU A 8 -40.74 -58.50 -20.21
C LEU A 8 -40.47 -57.21 -21.00
N ALA A 9 -41.56 -56.72 -21.58
CA ALA A 9 -41.65 -55.61 -22.51
C ALA A 9 -40.98 -54.32 -22.03
N ARG A 10 -40.23 -53.69 -22.95
CA ARG A 10 -39.90 -52.26 -22.90
C ARG A 10 -41.19 -51.46 -23.04
N SER A 11 -41.70 -50.88 -21.95
CA SER A 11 -42.66 -49.79 -22.04
C SER A 11 -41.92 -48.52 -22.47
N ALA A 12 -42.27 -48.05 -23.65
CA ALA A 12 -41.84 -46.77 -24.19
C ALA A 12 -42.50 -45.64 -23.37
N PHE A 13 -41.73 -44.99 -22.51
CA PHE A 13 -42.07 -43.65 -22.04
C PHE A 13 -41.54 -42.63 -23.06
N PRO A 14 -42.35 -41.65 -23.51
CA PRO A 14 -41.94 -40.69 -24.51
C PRO A 14 -40.85 -39.79 -23.91
N GLY A 15 -39.72 -39.73 -24.61
CA GLY A 15 -38.54 -39.00 -24.20
C GLY A 15 -38.80 -37.50 -24.04
N ARG A 16 -38.84 -37.04 -22.79
CA ARG A 16 -38.19 -35.78 -22.43
C ARG A 16 -36.75 -36.11 -22.08
N ARG A 17 -35.82 -35.88 -23.00
CA ARG A 17 -34.43 -35.63 -22.61
C ARG A 17 -34.48 -34.37 -21.76
N TRP A 18 -34.38 -34.51 -20.45
CA TRP A 18 -34.02 -33.40 -19.57
C TRP A 18 -32.57 -33.06 -19.89
N VAL A 19 -32.36 -32.26 -20.94
CA VAL A 19 -31.12 -31.50 -21.05
C VAL A 19 -31.30 -30.39 -20.03
N SER A 20 -30.92 -30.64 -18.77
CA SER A 20 -30.81 -29.57 -17.80
C SER A 20 -29.77 -28.62 -18.36
N THR A 21 -30.19 -27.43 -18.76
CA THR A 21 -29.25 -26.40 -19.17
C THR A 21 -28.38 -26.04 -17.95
N ALA A 22 -27.18 -25.49 -18.17
CA ALA A 22 -26.35 -25.04 -17.05
C ALA A 22 -27.13 -24.07 -16.13
N GLU A 23 -28.02 -23.26 -16.72
CA GLU A 23 -28.94 -22.34 -16.05
C GLU A 23 -29.96 -23.06 -15.14
N ASP A 24 -30.52 -24.18 -15.57
CA ASP A 24 -31.43 -25.01 -14.75
C ASP A 24 -30.71 -25.58 -13.52
N LEU A 25 -29.44 -25.96 -13.67
CA LEU A 25 -28.62 -26.46 -12.56
C LEU A 25 -28.24 -25.35 -11.58
N PHE A 26 -27.90 -24.15 -12.06
CA PHE A 26 -27.60 -23.01 -11.21
C PHE A 26 -28.82 -22.52 -10.43
N SER A 27 -29.97 -22.40 -11.10
CA SER A 27 -31.22 -21.99 -10.46
C SER A 27 -31.70 -22.98 -9.40
N SER A 28 -31.66 -24.29 -9.66
CA SER A 28 -32.00 -25.32 -8.68
C SER A 28 -31.08 -25.30 -7.45
N ARG A 29 -29.75 -25.15 -7.65
CA ARG A 29 -28.78 -25.04 -6.55
C ARG A 29 -29.00 -23.79 -5.71
N LEU A 30 -29.32 -22.65 -6.34
CA LEU A 30 -29.62 -21.41 -5.62
C LEU A 30 -30.89 -21.54 -4.77
N GLN A 31 -31.92 -22.23 -5.27
CA GLN A 31 -33.12 -22.54 -4.49
C GLN A 31 -32.79 -23.43 -3.28
N HIS A 32 -31.96 -24.45 -3.44
CA HIS A 32 -31.50 -25.29 -2.32
C HIS A 32 -30.72 -24.49 -1.26
N LEU A 33 -29.90 -23.54 -1.67
CA LEU A 33 -29.21 -22.62 -0.74
C LEU A 33 -30.21 -21.74 0.02
N ASN A 34 -31.23 -21.21 -0.68
CA ASN A 34 -32.26 -20.39 -0.06
C ASN A 34 -33.10 -21.18 0.97
N VAL A 35 -33.45 -22.44 0.66
CA VAL A 35 -34.12 -23.35 1.61
C VAL A 35 -33.23 -23.68 2.80
N SER A 36 -31.92 -23.86 2.58
CA SER A 36 -30.97 -24.09 3.67
C SER A 36 -30.83 -22.87 4.59
N PHE A 37 -30.94 -21.67 4.00
CA PHE A 37 -30.97 -20.40 4.72
C PHE A 37 -32.27 -20.18 5.51
N SER A 38 -33.43 -20.54 4.97
CA SER A 38 -34.70 -20.40 5.70
C SER A 38 -34.84 -21.41 6.84
N ASN A 39 -34.26 -22.60 6.71
CA ASN A 39 -34.26 -23.65 7.75
C ASN A 39 -33.21 -23.43 8.85
N LEU A 40 -32.54 -22.30 8.84
CA LEU A 40 -31.36 -22.02 9.64
C LEU A 40 -31.77 -21.71 11.09
N LYS A 41 -31.96 -22.78 11.88
CA LYS A 41 -32.06 -22.71 13.34
C LYS A 41 -30.66 -22.61 13.93
N ILE A 42 -30.31 -21.40 14.36
CA ILE A 42 -29.00 -21.15 14.97
C ILE A 42 -29.02 -21.63 16.42
N PRO A 43 -28.09 -22.50 16.82
CA PRO A 43 -27.96 -22.95 18.20
C PRO A 43 -27.52 -21.77 19.09
N GLU A 44 -27.97 -21.73 20.33
CA GLU A 44 -27.62 -20.67 21.29
C GLU A 44 -26.12 -20.62 21.60
N GLU A 45 -25.40 -21.72 21.40
CA GLU A 45 -23.95 -21.79 21.58
C GLU A 45 -23.18 -20.99 20.54
N ARG A 46 -22.37 -20.03 21.01
CA ARG A 46 -21.65 -19.06 20.18
C ARG A 46 -20.69 -19.70 19.16
N GLU A 47 -19.97 -20.76 19.53
CA GLU A 47 -19.02 -21.41 18.63
C GLU A 47 -19.70 -22.26 17.55
N ALA A 48 -20.76 -22.98 17.91
CA ALA A 48 -21.59 -23.72 16.98
C ALA A 48 -22.30 -22.79 15.97
N ASN A 49 -22.72 -21.59 16.42
CA ASN A 49 -23.26 -20.54 15.56
C ASN A 49 -22.22 -20.05 14.53
N LEU A 50 -21.00 -19.73 14.97
CA LEU A 50 -19.91 -19.30 14.08
C LEU A 50 -19.57 -20.35 13.01
N GLN A 51 -19.51 -21.63 13.40
CA GLN A 51 -19.18 -22.70 12.46
C GLN A 51 -20.32 -22.95 11.46
N LYS A 52 -21.59 -22.92 11.90
CA LYS A 52 -22.74 -23.06 10.99
C LYS A 52 -22.81 -21.90 9.98
N ALA A 53 -22.59 -20.67 10.44
CA ALA A 53 -22.56 -19.50 9.55
C ALA A 53 -21.43 -19.60 8.52
N PHE A 54 -20.25 -20.08 8.95
CA PHE A 54 -19.12 -20.31 8.05
C PHE A 54 -19.39 -21.43 7.03
N ASN A 55 -19.98 -22.56 7.44
CA ASN A 55 -20.32 -23.66 6.54
C ASN A 55 -21.31 -23.22 5.45
N LEU A 56 -22.25 -22.34 5.78
CA LEU A 56 -23.20 -21.79 4.81
C LEU A 56 -22.53 -20.81 3.86
N TYR A 57 -21.63 -19.97 4.38
CA TYR A 57 -20.78 -19.15 3.53
C TYR A 57 -19.94 -20.02 2.57
N GLU A 58 -19.36 -21.12 3.05
CA GLU A 58 -18.58 -22.06 2.24
C GLU A 58 -19.45 -22.70 1.15
N ALA A 59 -20.69 -23.07 1.47
CA ALA A 59 -21.65 -23.56 0.47
C ALA A 59 -21.99 -22.50 -0.60
N ILE A 60 -22.16 -21.23 -0.21
CA ILE A 60 -22.36 -20.11 -1.15
C ILE A 60 -21.10 -19.89 -1.99
N ASN A 61 -19.91 -19.94 -1.39
CA ASN A 61 -18.64 -19.76 -2.09
C ASN A 61 -18.38 -20.90 -3.10
N HIS A 62 -18.68 -22.15 -2.73
CA HIS A 62 -18.64 -23.30 -3.63
C HIS A 62 -19.63 -23.17 -4.80
N TYR A 63 -20.79 -22.56 -4.57
CA TYR A 63 -21.73 -22.24 -5.64
C TYR A 63 -21.19 -21.13 -6.55
N GLN A 64 -20.62 -20.07 -5.99
CA GLN A 64 -20.13 -18.91 -6.73
C GLN A 64 -18.90 -19.22 -7.59
N THR A 65 -17.97 -20.04 -7.10
CA THR A 65 -16.71 -20.37 -7.78
C THR A 65 -16.88 -20.81 -9.25
N PRO A 66 -17.71 -21.84 -9.57
CA PRO A 66 -17.92 -22.24 -10.97
C PRO A 66 -18.66 -21.18 -11.79
N VAL A 67 -19.53 -20.38 -11.17
CA VAL A 67 -20.25 -19.30 -11.87
C VAL A 67 -19.26 -18.20 -12.26
N TYR A 68 -18.36 -17.79 -11.36
CA TYR A 68 -17.30 -16.84 -11.68
C TYR A 68 -16.35 -17.38 -12.76
N ALA A 69 -16.01 -18.67 -12.74
CA ALA A 69 -15.18 -19.28 -13.79
C ALA A 69 -15.86 -19.31 -15.17
N SER A 70 -17.20 -19.30 -15.21
CA SER A 70 -17.97 -19.30 -16.46
C SER A 70 -18.14 -17.91 -17.10
N ILE A 71 -17.82 -16.83 -16.37
CA ILE A 71 -17.95 -15.46 -16.87
C ILE A 71 -16.65 -15.06 -17.55
N THR A 72 -16.68 -14.99 -18.88
CA THR A 72 -15.48 -14.68 -19.68
C THR A 72 -15.29 -13.21 -20.02
N ASN A 73 -16.28 -12.31 -19.83
CA ASN A 73 -16.18 -10.92 -20.31
C ASN A 73 -16.97 -9.89 -19.48
N GLY A 74 -16.60 -9.68 -18.20
CA GLY A 74 -17.06 -8.51 -17.42
C GLY A 74 -18.57 -8.37 -17.16
N SER A 75 -19.40 -9.27 -17.67
CA SER A 75 -20.85 -9.27 -17.48
C SER A 75 -21.20 -9.80 -16.09
N THR A 76 -21.99 -9.04 -15.31
CA THR A 76 -22.53 -9.55 -14.05
C THR A 76 -23.58 -10.62 -14.36
N SER A 77 -23.32 -11.85 -13.92
CA SER A 77 -24.32 -12.91 -14.00
C SER A 77 -25.43 -12.62 -12.97
N PRO A 78 -26.72 -12.70 -13.33
CA PRO A 78 -27.81 -12.48 -12.38
C PRO A 78 -27.76 -13.47 -11.21
N TYR A 79 -27.18 -14.67 -11.43
CA TYR A 79 -26.98 -15.67 -10.38
C TYR A 79 -25.95 -15.24 -9.33
N ILE A 80 -24.92 -14.50 -9.74
CA ILE A 80 -23.94 -13.95 -8.81
C ILE A 80 -24.60 -12.89 -7.97
N GLU A 81 -25.34 -11.96 -8.58
CA GLU A 81 -26.06 -10.90 -7.87
C GLU A 81 -27.03 -11.48 -6.83
N GLN A 82 -27.85 -12.47 -7.19
CA GLN A 82 -28.77 -13.13 -6.28
C GLN A 82 -28.04 -13.89 -5.15
N SER A 83 -26.96 -14.61 -5.47
CA SER A 83 -26.17 -15.31 -4.45
C SER A 83 -25.48 -14.34 -3.47
N ASN A 84 -25.09 -13.18 -3.97
CA ASN A 84 -24.49 -12.10 -3.22
C ASN A 84 -25.51 -11.38 -2.33
N GLU A 85 -26.75 -11.24 -2.78
CA GLU A 85 -27.87 -10.76 -1.96
C GLU A 85 -28.17 -11.75 -0.82
N LEU A 86 -28.23 -13.05 -1.11
CA LEU A 86 -28.38 -14.10 -0.09
C LEU A 86 -27.25 -14.05 0.93
N LEU A 87 -26.00 -13.87 0.48
CA LEU A 87 -24.85 -13.71 1.37
C LEU A 87 -24.97 -12.45 2.25
N GLY A 88 -25.39 -11.33 1.66
CA GLY A 88 -25.67 -10.09 2.38
C GLY A 88 -26.67 -10.34 3.51
N ASN A 89 -27.81 -10.96 3.18
CA ASN A 89 -28.88 -11.30 4.11
C ASN A 89 -28.39 -12.24 5.22
N LEU A 90 -27.57 -13.25 4.88
CA LEU A 90 -26.96 -14.16 5.85
C LEU A 90 -26.11 -13.40 6.87
N LEU A 91 -25.20 -12.55 6.41
CA LEU A 91 -24.25 -11.85 7.29
C LEU A 91 -24.93 -10.75 8.13
N THR A 92 -26.02 -10.17 7.62
CA THR A 92 -26.82 -9.17 8.35
C THR A 92 -27.89 -9.75 9.26
N SER A 93 -28.18 -11.05 9.16
CA SER A 93 -29.20 -11.70 9.99
C SER A 93 -28.87 -11.58 11.48
N GLU A 94 -29.90 -11.35 12.31
CA GLU A 94 -29.77 -11.21 13.77
C GLU A 94 -29.21 -12.49 14.40
N ASN A 95 -29.51 -13.64 13.80
CA ASN A 95 -29.15 -14.94 14.33
C ASN A 95 -27.63 -15.21 14.24
N VAL A 96 -26.97 -14.83 13.15
CA VAL A 96 -25.51 -15.06 12.97
C VAL A 96 -24.77 -14.09 13.88
N GLN A 97 -23.61 -14.40 14.47
CA GLN A 97 -22.76 -13.37 15.12
C GLN A 97 -21.57 -13.00 14.22
N PHE A 98 -21.66 -11.90 13.47
CA PHE A 98 -20.59 -11.50 12.54
C PHE A 98 -19.42 -10.81 13.24
N ASN A 99 -18.61 -11.61 13.95
CA ASN A 99 -17.45 -11.15 14.69
C ASN A 99 -16.17 -11.10 13.83
N ALA A 100 -15.13 -10.41 14.31
CA ALA A 100 -13.83 -10.33 13.63
C ALA A 100 -13.20 -11.70 13.32
N LYS A 101 -13.43 -12.70 14.19
CA LYS A 101 -12.99 -14.10 13.95
C LYS A 101 -13.68 -14.73 12.72
N LEU A 102 -14.98 -14.48 12.54
CA LEU A 102 -15.72 -14.99 11.38
C LEU A 102 -15.25 -14.27 10.11
N LEU A 103 -15.09 -12.95 10.18
CA LEU A 103 -14.54 -12.16 9.08
C LEU A 103 -13.15 -12.69 8.67
N GLN A 104 -12.26 -12.97 9.62
CA GLN A 104 -10.95 -13.54 9.33
C GLN A 104 -11.05 -14.89 8.60
N LYS A 105 -11.90 -15.81 9.07
CA LYS A 105 -12.12 -17.09 8.39
C LYS A 105 -12.65 -16.91 6.97
N ILE A 106 -13.61 -16.00 6.78
CA ILE A 106 -14.19 -15.67 5.46
C ILE A 106 -13.11 -15.08 4.54
N LEU A 107 -12.36 -14.08 4.99
CA LEU A 107 -11.30 -13.46 4.19
C LEU A 107 -10.16 -14.43 3.85
N ALA A 108 -9.90 -15.43 4.70
CA ALA A 108 -8.92 -16.48 4.42
C ALA A 108 -9.32 -17.39 3.25
N THR A 109 -10.61 -17.51 2.93
CA THR A 109 -11.07 -18.20 1.70
C THR A 109 -10.84 -17.38 0.43
N GLN A 110 -10.41 -16.12 0.57
CA GLN A 110 -10.07 -15.19 -0.50
C GLN A 110 -11.16 -15.06 -1.58
N PRO A 111 -12.39 -14.62 -1.25
CA PRO A 111 -13.47 -14.50 -2.23
C PRO A 111 -13.16 -13.45 -3.32
N PRO A 112 -13.75 -13.59 -4.52
CA PRO A 112 -13.65 -12.58 -5.58
C PRO A 112 -14.16 -11.20 -5.13
N PHE A 113 -13.66 -10.13 -5.77
CA PHE A 113 -13.93 -8.76 -5.35
C PHE A 113 -15.42 -8.39 -5.21
N PRO A 114 -16.34 -8.76 -6.13
CA PRO A 114 -17.75 -8.38 -5.99
C PRO A 114 -18.39 -8.95 -4.72
N THR A 115 -18.09 -10.21 -4.40
CA THR A 115 -18.54 -10.88 -3.17
C THR A 115 -17.89 -10.26 -1.94
N LEU A 116 -16.59 -9.98 -2.02
CA LEU A 116 -15.81 -9.38 -0.95
C LEU A 116 -16.29 -7.96 -0.57
N LYS A 117 -16.68 -7.15 -1.56
CA LYS A 117 -17.30 -5.83 -1.35
C LYS A 117 -18.56 -5.93 -0.49
N ILE A 118 -19.37 -6.97 -0.69
CA ILE A 118 -20.61 -7.19 0.07
C ILE A 118 -20.29 -7.65 1.49
N ILE A 119 -19.33 -8.56 1.66
CA ILE A 119 -18.89 -9.03 2.97
C ILE A 119 -18.45 -7.84 3.85
N ILE A 120 -17.63 -6.94 3.31
CA ILE A 120 -17.14 -5.75 4.03
C ILE A 120 -18.29 -4.79 4.35
N LYS A 121 -19.16 -4.50 3.38
CA LYS A 121 -20.33 -3.64 3.61
C LYS A 121 -21.25 -4.21 4.68
N SER A 122 -21.51 -5.52 4.67
CA SER A 122 -22.30 -6.20 5.69
C SER A 122 -21.63 -6.14 7.06
N TYR A 123 -20.29 -6.26 7.12
CA TYR A 123 -19.53 -6.14 8.37
C TYR A 123 -19.69 -4.75 8.98
N TYR A 124 -19.53 -3.71 8.16
CA TYR A 124 -19.69 -2.33 8.59
C TYR A 124 -21.12 -1.91 8.91
N LYS A 125 -22.13 -2.49 8.23
CA LYS A 125 -23.55 -2.27 8.53
C LYS A 125 -23.90 -2.81 9.91
N ARG A 126 -23.31 -3.93 10.29
CA ARG A 126 -23.60 -4.61 11.55
C ARG A 126 -22.81 -4.05 12.73
N SER A 127 -21.58 -3.63 12.50
CA SER A 127 -20.73 -3.06 13.53
C SER A 127 -20.28 -1.67 13.09
N PRO A 128 -21.06 -0.61 13.41
CA PRO A 128 -20.78 0.76 12.96
C PRO A 128 -19.41 1.26 13.44
N ASP A 129 -19.01 0.88 14.66
CA ASP A 129 -17.74 1.29 15.25
C ASP A 129 -16.56 0.35 14.95
N ALA A 130 -16.81 -0.79 14.28
CA ALA A 130 -15.75 -1.73 13.96
C ALA A 130 -14.91 -1.23 12.77
N TYR A 131 -13.61 -1.54 12.83
CA TYR A 131 -12.65 -1.30 11.76
C TYR A 131 -11.97 -2.62 11.38
N ILE A 132 -11.47 -2.69 10.15
CA ILE A 132 -10.71 -3.85 9.66
C ILE A 132 -9.22 -3.54 9.81
N PRO A 133 -8.45 -4.29 10.61
CA PRO A 133 -7.01 -4.06 10.75
C PRO A 133 -6.27 -4.39 9.45
N ALA A 134 -5.16 -3.67 9.19
CA ALA A 134 -4.36 -3.84 7.97
C ALA A 134 -3.86 -5.28 7.78
N SER A 135 -3.56 -6.01 8.86
CA SER A 135 -3.17 -7.41 8.81
C SER A 135 -4.25 -8.32 8.23
N LEU A 136 -5.53 -8.07 8.54
CA LEU A 136 -6.66 -8.78 7.94
C LEU A 136 -6.95 -8.28 6.52
N ALA A 137 -6.81 -6.98 6.27
CA ALA A 137 -7.02 -6.42 4.94
C ALA A 137 -6.01 -6.96 3.92
N ASN A 138 -4.77 -7.20 4.34
CA ASN A 138 -3.72 -7.73 3.47
C ASN A 138 -4.00 -9.14 2.92
N ILE A 139 -4.89 -9.93 3.55
CA ILE A 139 -5.17 -11.31 3.14
C ILE A 139 -5.77 -11.37 1.72
N PRO A 140 -6.96 -10.78 1.46
CA PRO A 140 -7.53 -10.76 0.12
C PRO A 140 -6.79 -9.79 -0.81
N PHE A 141 -6.18 -8.73 -0.29
CA PHE A 141 -5.41 -7.78 -1.10
C PHE A 141 -4.29 -8.47 -1.89
N ARG A 142 -3.57 -9.42 -1.26
CA ARG A 142 -2.54 -10.21 -1.95
C ARG A 142 -3.08 -10.99 -3.13
N ARG A 143 -4.30 -11.53 -3.02
CA ARG A 143 -4.95 -12.22 -4.13
C ARG A 143 -5.33 -11.25 -5.24
N LEU A 144 -5.90 -10.08 -4.93
CA LEU A 144 -6.24 -9.07 -5.94
C LEU A 144 -5.00 -8.58 -6.70
N LEU A 145 -3.87 -8.44 -6.00
CA LEU A 145 -2.59 -8.11 -6.60
C LEU A 145 -2.06 -9.24 -7.50
N TRP A 146 -2.19 -10.49 -7.05
CA TRP A 146 -1.82 -11.67 -7.82
C TRP A 146 -2.66 -11.84 -9.09
N ASP A 147 -3.96 -11.57 -8.99
CA ASP A 147 -4.92 -11.65 -10.10
C ASP A 147 -4.81 -10.45 -11.07
N GLY A 148 -3.87 -9.52 -10.86
CA GLY A 148 -3.66 -8.34 -11.71
C GLY A 148 -4.83 -7.36 -11.73
N SER A 149 -5.78 -7.48 -10.81
CA SER A 149 -7.01 -6.69 -10.77
C SER A 149 -6.81 -5.38 -10.00
N PHE A 150 -5.96 -4.50 -10.55
CA PHE A 150 -5.45 -3.31 -9.84
C PHE A 150 -6.54 -2.29 -9.47
N GLU A 151 -7.53 -2.04 -10.34
CA GLU A 151 -8.64 -1.15 -10.01
C GLU A 151 -9.47 -1.66 -8.82
N GLN A 152 -9.75 -2.96 -8.81
CA GLN A 152 -10.47 -3.62 -7.72
C GLN A 152 -9.65 -3.62 -6.43
N ALA A 153 -8.32 -3.73 -6.53
CA ALA A 153 -7.41 -3.61 -5.40
C ALA A 153 -7.43 -2.19 -4.80
N LEU A 154 -7.50 -1.14 -5.62
CA LEU A 154 -7.67 0.25 -5.16
C LEU A 154 -9.02 0.46 -4.48
N ASP A 155 -10.11 -0.01 -5.09
CA ASP A 155 -11.44 0.04 -4.46
C ASP A 155 -11.46 -0.71 -3.12
N TYR A 156 -10.71 -1.81 -3.02
CA TYR A 156 -10.57 -2.55 -1.78
C TYR A 156 -9.84 -1.75 -0.68
N ILE A 157 -8.80 -1.00 -1.04
CA ILE A 157 -8.08 -0.11 -0.11
C ILE A 157 -9.03 0.96 0.44
N GLU A 158 -9.84 1.57 -0.43
CA GLU A 158 -10.87 2.55 -0.05
C GLU A 158 -11.90 1.98 0.94
N LEU A 159 -12.32 0.74 0.73
CA LEU A 159 -13.24 0.05 1.63
C LEU A 159 -12.60 -0.32 2.97
N THR A 160 -11.28 -0.51 3.04
CA THR A 160 -10.59 -1.03 4.23
C THR A 160 -9.70 0.01 4.91
N THR A 161 -8.42 0.09 4.54
CA THR A 161 -7.42 0.91 5.24
C THR A 161 -7.58 2.40 4.99
N ALA A 162 -8.16 2.81 3.87
CA ALA A 162 -8.45 4.22 3.58
C ALA A 162 -9.85 4.66 4.03
N ASN A 163 -10.62 3.76 4.66
CA ASN A 163 -11.94 4.09 5.20
C ASN A 163 -11.82 4.99 6.44
N GLU A 164 -12.71 5.98 6.57
CA GLU A 164 -12.78 6.90 7.71
C GLU A 164 -12.77 6.19 9.08
N ARG A 165 -13.42 5.02 9.19
CA ARG A 165 -13.44 4.24 10.44
C ARG A 165 -12.05 3.78 10.86
N TYR A 166 -11.25 3.34 9.90
CA TYR A 166 -9.86 2.95 10.15
C TYR A 166 -9.00 4.15 10.51
N LEU A 167 -9.16 5.27 9.79
CA LEU A 167 -8.42 6.52 10.04
C LEU A 167 -8.75 7.08 11.44
N ASN A 168 -10.02 7.04 11.85
CA ASN A 168 -10.47 7.45 13.18
C ASN A 168 -9.90 6.56 14.28
N HIS A 169 -9.83 5.24 14.07
CA HIS A 169 -9.17 4.34 14.99
C HIS A 169 -7.67 4.66 15.13
N ARG A 170 -6.96 4.93 14.02
CA ARG A 170 -5.56 5.36 14.04
C ARG A 170 -5.37 6.67 14.81
N MET A 171 -6.27 7.64 14.61
CA MET A 171 -6.25 8.90 15.33
C MET A 171 -6.49 8.72 16.84
N LYS A 172 -7.40 7.83 17.22
CA LYS A 172 -7.63 7.48 18.64
C LYS A 172 -6.36 6.91 19.28
N ASN A 173 -5.59 6.11 18.56
CA ASN A 173 -4.31 5.58 19.05
C ASN A 173 -3.25 6.67 19.22
N ILE A 174 -3.17 7.64 18.31
CA ILE A 174 -2.30 8.82 18.47
C ILE A 174 -2.68 9.57 19.75
N LYS A 175 -3.97 9.88 19.94
CA LYS A 175 -4.46 10.57 21.15
C LYS A 175 -4.13 9.80 22.42
N ARG A 176 -4.22 8.47 22.38
CA ARG A 176 -3.84 7.60 23.50
C ARG A 176 -2.35 7.69 23.82
N TYR A 177 -1.47 7.63 22.83
CA TYR A 177 -0.03 7.80 23.05
C TYR A 177 0.31 9.19 23.58
N LEU A 178 -0.33 10.23 23.04
CA LEU A 178 -0.18 11.59 23.54
C LEU A 178 -0.63 11.69 25.01
N SER A 179 -1.74 11.04 25.38
CA SER A 179 -2.23 11.01 26.77
C SER A 179 -1.29 10.26 27.71
N TYR A 180 -0.62 9.20 27.25
CA TYR A 180 0.41 8.51 28.04
C TYR A 180 1.65 9.36 28.20
N PHE A 181 2.06 10.06 27.14
CA PHE A 181 3.19 10.97 27.20
C PHE A 181 2.93 12.11 28.19
N THR A 182 1.81 12.83 28.07
CA THR A 182 1.46 13.90 29.02
C THR A 182 1.24 13.37 30.43
N GLY A 183 0.60 12.20 30.57
CA GLY A 183 0.44 11.52 31.85
C GLY A 183 1.77 11.17 32.51
N SER A 184 2.77 10.73 31.74
CA SER A 184 4.12 10.44 32.26
C SER A 184 4.83 11.70 32.75
N MET A 185 4.71 12.82 32.02
CA MET A 185 5.24 14.11 32.43
C MET A 185 4.62 14.57 33.77
N PHE A 186 3.28 14.59 33.88
CA PHE A 186 2.62 14.96 35.14
C PHE A 186 2.91 13.96 36.27
N GLY A 187 3.01 12.67 35.96
CA GLY A 187 3.39 11.65 36.94
C GLY A 187 4.78 11.89 37.52
N THR A 188 5.77 12.21 36.68
CA THR A 188 7.13 12.52 37.14
C THR A 188 7.17 13.77 38.02
N ILE A 189 6.43 14.82 37.64
CA ILE A 189 6.27 16.03 38.45
C ILE A 189 5.62 15.70 39.81
N GLY A 190 4.56 14.90 39.82
CA GLY A 190 3.87 14.48 41.04
C GLY A 190 4.75 13.67 41.99
N VAL A 191 5.52 12.72 41.46
CA VAL A 191 6.49 11.93 42.26
C VAL A 191 7.60 12.82 42.81
N ALA A 192 8.13 13.74 42.00
CA ALA A 192 9.13 14.70 42.47
C ALA A 192 8.56 15.59 43.59
N HIS A 193 7.33 16.10 43.43
CA HIS A 193 6.68 16.93 44.45
C HIS A 193 6.44 16.19 45.76
N LEU A 194 5.91 14.97 45.71
CA LEU A 194 5.70 14.12 46.88
C LEU A 194 7.03 13.81 47.59
N SER A 195 8.08 13.53 46.82
CA SER A 195 9.41 13.26 47.39
C SER A 195 9.94 14.49 48.13
N ILE A 196 9.80 15.69 47.57
CA ILE A 196 10.22 16.94 48.21
C ILE A 196 9.38 17.22 49.46
N LEU A 197 8.06 17.06 49.40
CA LEU A 197 7.17 17.20 50.56
C LEU A 197 7.57 16.27 51.72
N THR A 198 7.97 15.04 51.41
CA THR A 198 8.23 14.01 52.44
C THR A 198 9.63 14.13 53.04
N PHE A 199 10.64 14.44 52.23
CA PHE A 199 12.05 14.40 52.65
C PHE A 199 12.70 15.77 52.81
N PHE A 200 12.22 16.80 52.11
CA PHE A 200 12.83 18.14 52.08
C PHE A 200 11.79 19.27 52.02
N PRO A 201 10.88 19.37 53.01
CA PRO A 201 9.78 20.33 52.99
C PRO A 201 10.24 21.80 52.92
N GLU A 202 11.44 22.09 53.43
CA GLU A 202 12.06 23.43 53.41
C GLU A 202 12.29 23.99 51.99
N LEU A 203 12.49 23.11 51.00
CA LEU A 203 12.67 23.51 49.60
C LEU A 203 11.42 24.15 48.99
N ILE A 204 10.25 23.84 49.53
CA ILE A 204 8.97 24.40 49.06
C ILE A 204 8.85 25.87 49.49
N THR A 205 9.28 26.19 50.71
CA THR A 205 9.20 27.54 51.28
C THR A 205 10.27 28.50 50.78
N ILE A 206 11.40 28.00 50.27
CA ILE A 206 12.50 28.81 49.71
C ILE A 206 12.06 29.61 48.46
N GLY A 207 11.04 29.15 47.75
CA GLY A 207 10.48 29.83 46.58
C GLY A 207 9.56 31.02 46.88
N GLU A 208 9.13 31.24 48.13
CA GLU A 208 8.20 32.32 48.49
C GLU A 208 8.89 33.65 48.87
N THR A 209 10.19 33.62 49.22
CA THR A 209 10.88 34.77 49.83
C THR A 209 12.14 35.25 49.09
N SER A 210 12.59 34.56 48.05
CA SER A 210 13.77 34.95 47.26
C SER A 210 13.57 34.76 45.76
N ASN A 211 14.34 35.47 44.92
CA ASN A 211 14.40 35.31 43.45
C ASN A 211 14.89 33.91 42.99
N GLY A 212 14.95 32.91 43.87
CA GLY A 212 15.29 31.54 43.55
C GLY A 212 14.08 30.81 42.97
N PHE A 213 14.29 30.08 41.87
CA PHE A 213 13.23 29.35 41.17
C PHE A 213 12.60 28.18 41.97
N GLY A 214 12.92 27.96 43.25
CA GLY A 214 12.24 27.01 44.13
C GLY A 214 11.91 25.63 43.51
N VAL A 215 10.81 25.02 43.96
CA VAL A 215 10.30 23.74 43.42
C VAL A 215 9.69 23.91 42.03
N TYR A 216 9.19 25.11 41.70
CA TYR A 216 8.63 25.41 40.37
C TYR A 216 9.68 25.38 39.26
N GLY A 217 10.94 25.70 39.56
CA GLY A 217 12.08 25.58 38.66
C GLY A 217 12.36 24.13 38.32
N LEU A 218 12.23 23.22 39.28
CA LEU A 218 12.32 21.78 39.03
C LEU A 218 11.19 21.30 38.10
N TYR A 219 9.96 21.77 38.31
CA TYR A 219 8.85 21.44 37.41
C TYR A 219 9.08 21.96 36.01
N ALA A 220 9.59 23.18 35.90
CA ALA A 220 9.96 23.77 34.62
C ALA A 220 11.07 22.93 33.95
N CYS A 221 12.11 22.51 34.67
CA CYS A 221 13.15 21.63 34.12
C CYS A 221 12.59 20.31 33.59
N VAL A 222 11.70 19.64 34.35
CA VAL A 222 11.07 18.39 33.94
C VAL A 222 10.17 18.62 32.71
N ALA A 223 9.29 19.62 32.76
CA ALA A 223 8.41 19.96 31.66
C ALA A 223 9.19 20.32 30.39
N THR A 224 10.21 21.17 30.49
CA THR A 224 11.08 21.55 29.38
C THR A 224 11.82 20.33 28.84
N TYR A 225 12.34 19.43 29.68
CA TYR A 225 12.97 18.19 29.22
C TYR A 225 12.02 17.34 28.38
N PHE A 226 10.80 17.09 28.86
CA PHE A 226 9.79 16.34 28.11
C PHE A 226 9.39 17.06 26.82
N ILE A 227 9.16 18.37 26.85
CA ILE A 227 8.84 19.15 25.64
C ILE A 227 9.97 19.03 24.61
N ASN A 228 11.23 19.14 25.05
CA ASN A 228 12.38 19.06 24.17
C ASN A 228 12.53 17.64 23.58
N CYS A 229 12.35 16.60 24.41
CA CYS A 229 12.32 15.22 23.95
C CYS A 229 11.17 14.95 22.97
N GLY A 230 9.98 15.50 23.25
CA GLY A 230 8.80 15.39 22.39
C GLY A 230 9.01 16.08 21.05
N PHE A 231 9.63 17.25 21.04
CA PHE A 231 10.00 17.99 19.84
C PHE A 231 11.03 17.22 19.00
N LEU A 232 12.12 16.75 19.61
CA LEU A 232 13.14 15.94 18.93
C LEU A 232 12.56 14.62 18.40
N ALA A 233 11.70 13.96 19.18
CA ALA A 233 10.98 12.78 18.74
C ALA A 233 10.11 13.10 17.53
N ALA A 234 9.29 14.17 17.59
CA ALA A 234 8.45 14.59 16.48
C ALA A 234 9.26 14.84 15.21
N LEU A 235 10.41 15.53 15.28
CA LEU A 235 11.30 15.72 14.14
C LEU A 235 11.86 14.38 13.60
N SER A 236 12.32 13.50 14.48
CA SER A 236 12.90 12.21 14.09
C SER A 236 11.88 11.25 13.45
N PHE A 237 10.60 11.38 13.82
CA PHE A 237 9.50 10.58 13.26
C PHE A 237 8.79 11.27 12.11
N SER A 238 8.99 12.57 11.92
CA SER A 238 8.45 13.32 10.78
C SER A 238 9.03 12.81 9.47
N SER A 239 10.32 12.49 9.40
CA SER A 239 10.92 11.97 8.17
C SER A 239 10.58 10.50 7.89
N LYS A 240 10.32 9.71 8.95
CA LYS A 240 10.08 8.26 8.82
C LYS A 240 8.67 7.98 8.28
N GLY A 241 8.61 7.66 6.99
CA GLY A 241 7.39 7.25 6.31
C GLY A 241 6.73 8.35 5.47
N MET A 242 7.44 9.46 5.21
CA MET A 242 7.03 10.40 4.15
C MET A 242 7.07 9.75 2.76
N GLU A 243 7.97 8.79 2.60
CA GLU A 243 8.23 8.09 1.35
C GLU A 243 8.12 6.59 1.58
N ASN A 244 7.57 5.90 0.58
CA ASN A 244 7.53 4.45 0.54
C ASN A 244 7.97 3.97 -0.84
N GLY A 245 9.26 4.19 -1.14
CA GLY A 245 9.90 3.85 -2.41
C GLY A 245 9.33 4.65 -3.57
N SER A 246 8.23 4.16 -4.13
CA SER A 246 7.58 4.68 -5.34
C SER A 246 6.49 5.74 -5.09
N LEU A 247 6.09 5.96 -3.84
CA LEU A 247 5.08 6.95 -3.47
C LEU A 247 5.60 7.88 -2.38
N MET A 248 5.11 9.11 -2.41
CA MET A 248 5.27 10.12 -1.37
C MET A 248 3.91 10.64 -0.92
N PHE A 249 3.85 11.22 0.27
CA PHE A 249 2.67 12.00 0.65
C PHE A 249 2.64 13.32 -0.10
N LYS A 250 1.43 13.81 -0.41
CA LYS A 250 1.25 15.13 -1.02
C LYS A 250 1.95 16.22 -0.21
N HIS A 251 2.57 17.15 -0.92
CA HIS A 251 3.16 18.34 -0.32
C HIS A 251 2.14 19.03 0.61
N TYR A 252 2.61 19.56 1.74
CA TYR A 252 1.79 20.22 2.78
C TYR A 252 0.82 19.32 3.56
N THR A 253 0.91 17.99 3.44
CA THR A 253 0.15 17.10 4.32
C THR A 253 0.75 17.08 5.73
N MET A 254 -0.10 17.23 6.75
CA MET A 254 0.35 17.27 8.14
C MET A 254 0.85 15.89 8.63
N PRO A 255 1.87 15.82 9.50
CA PRO A 255 2.45 14.54 9.94
C PRO A 255 1.47 13.54 10.57
N HIS A 256 0.42 14.02 11.22
CA HIS A 256 -0.61 13.14 11.79
C HIS A 256 -1.43 12.42 10.70
N HIS A 257 -1.60 13.03 9.52
CA HIS A 257 -2.22 12.37 8.37
C HIS A 257 -1.33 11.29 7.77
N TRP A 258 0.00 11.47 7.80
CA TRP A 258 0.93 10.43 7.37
C TRP A 258 0.69 9.16 8.18
N TYR A 259 0.73 9.27 9.51
CA TYR A 259 0.51 8.13 10.41
C TYR A 259 -0.83 7.40 10.19
N GLN A 260 -1.88 8.13 9.83
CA GLN A 260 -3.19 7.55 9.53
C GLN A 260 -3.17 6.73 8.24
N LYS A 261 -2.49 7.24 7.21
CA LYS A 261 -2.52 6.71 5.84
C LYS A 261 -1.31 5.86 5.46
N VAL A 262 -0.33 5.63 6.35
CA VAL A 262 0.85 4.79 6.04
C VAL A 262 0.47 3.41 5.50
N GLU A 263 -0.54 2.75 6.07
CA GLU A 263 -0.91 1.40 5.62
C GLU A 263 -1.59 1.41 4.24
N SER A 264 -2.44 2.41 3.95
CA SER A 264 -3.00 2.56 2.61
C SER A 264 -1.93 2.95 1.59
N MET A 265 -0.95 3.77 1.97
CA MET A 265 0.22 4.11 1.15
C MET A 265 1.05 2.88 0.80
N LYS A 266 1.29 1.98 1.77
CA LYS A 266 2.01 0.72 1.53
C LYS A 266 1.29 -0.16 0.54
N MET A 267 -0.03 -0.31 0.68
CA MET A 267 -0.82 -1.11 -0.26
C MET A 267 -0.86 -0.47 -1.65
N ALA A 268 -1.06 0.86 -1.72
CA ALA A 268 -1.06 1.60 -2.99
C ALA A 268 0.30 1.53 -3.72
N SER A 269 1.41 1.62 -2.98
CA SER A 269 2.76 1.49 -3.56
C SER A 269 2.99 0.11 -4.18
N ARG A 270 2.48 -0.96 -3.54
CA ARG A 270 2.54 -2.31 -4.12
C ARG A 270 1.70 -2.46 -5.38
N ILE A 271 0.52 -1.82 -5.43
CA ILE A 271 -0.29 -1.77 -6.66
C ILE A 271 0.49 -1.05 -7.75
N LEU A 272 1.04 0.13 -7.46
CA LEU A 272 1.80 0.92 -8.42
C LEU A 272 2.99 0.14 -9.00
N GLN A 273 3.77 -0.53 -8.13
CA GLN A 273 4.90 -1.36 -8.55
C GLN A 273 4.47 -2.56 -9.40
N ALA A 274 3.37 -3.22 -9.04
CA ALA A 274 2.87 -4.36 -9.80
C ALA A 274 2.28 -3.94 -11.15
N ASP A 275 1.57 -2.82 -11.19
CA ASP A 275 1.01 -2.27 -12.43
C ASP A 275 2.12 -1.80 -13.38
N ALA A 276 3.11 -1.08 -12.86
CA ALA A 276 4.33 -0.74 -13.58
C ALA A 276 5.06 -1.96 -14.17
N ALA A 277 5.13 -3.06 -13.41
CA ALA A 277 5.81 -4.28 -13.84
C ALA A 277 5.04 -5.09 -14.90
N ILE A 278 3.70 -5.02 -14.91
CA ILE A 278 2.87 -5.82 -15.83
C ILE A 278 2.46 -5.01 -17.06
N HIS A 279 1.98 -3.77 -16.86
CA HIS A 279 1.39 -2.93 -17.90
C HIS A 279 2.29 -1.77 -18.32
N GLY A 280 3.31 -1.46 -17.53
CA GLY A 280 4.17 -0.32 -17.77
C GLY A 280 5.03 -0.46 -19.01
N GLN A 281 4.97 0.55 -19.88
CA GLN A 281 6.09 0.84 -20.79
C GLN A 281 7.18 1.51 -19.95
N ASP A 282 8.41 1.02 -20.06
CA ASP A 282 9.59 1.55 -19.36
C ASP A 282 9.50 1.57 -17.82
N GLY A 283 8.67 0.71 -17.21
CA GLY A 283 8.57 0.60 -15.75
C GLY A 283 7.65 1.63 -15.08
N PHE A 284 6.79 2.32 -15.85
CA PHE A 284 5.81 3.26 -15.32
C PHE A 284 4.42 2.66 -15.12
N ALA A 285 3.71 3.05 -14.07
CA ALA A 285 2.32 2.64 -13.88
C ALA A 285 1.37 3.30 -14.89
N THR A 286 0.27 2.63 -15.17
CA THR A 286 -0.81 3.09 -16.04
C THR A 286 -1.44 4.37 -15.48
N ARG A 287 -1.74 5.33 -16.37
CA ARG A 287 -2.32 6.63 -16.00
C ARG A 287 -3.58 6.53 -15.14
N GLU A 288 -4.41 5.52 -15.36
CA GLU A 288 -5.65 5.30 -14.58
C GLU A 288 -5.35 4.99 -13.11
N ILE A 289 -4.36 4.13 -12.87
CA ILE A 289 -3.88 3.77 -11.53
C ILE A 289 -3.22 4.98 -10.86
N VAL A 290 -2.35 5.69 -11.60
CA VAL A 290 -1.71 6.93 -11.14
C VAL A 290 -2.74 7.95 -10.66
N THR A 291 -3.70 8.28 -11.53
CA THR A 291 -4.75 9.27 -11.23
C THR A 291 -5.57 8.88 -9.99
N ARG A 292 -5.79 7.59 -9.77
CA ARG A 292 -6.56 7.10 -8.63
C ARG A 292 -5.75 7.11 -7.33
N ILE A 293 -4.45 6.81 -7.39
CA ILE A 293 -3.53 6.95 -6.26
C ILE A 293 -3.39 8.42 -5.84
N GLU A 294 -3.33 9.34 -6.80
CA GLU A 294 -3.34 10.79 -6.53
C GLU A 294 -4.59 11.24 -5.77
N LYS A 295 -5.76 10.67 -6.09
CA LYS A 295 -7.03 10.93 -5.37
C LYS A 295 -6.99 10.42 -3.93
N LEU A 296 -6.23 9.36 -3.64
CA LEU A 296 -6.01 8.89 -2.26
C LEU A 296 -5.11 9.84 -1.45
N GLY A 297 -4.44 10.78 -2.12
CA GLY A 297 -3.61 11.82 -1.52
C GLY A 297 -2.12 11.50 -1.49
N PHE A 298 -1.67 10.66 -2.42
CA PHE A 298 -0.26 10.31 -2.59
C PHE A 298 0.26 10.88 -3.91
N ASP A 299 1.49 11.36 -3.92
CA ASP A 299 2.22 11.71 -5.14
C ASP A 299 3.16 10.57 -5.51
N ILE A 300 3.46 10.41 -6.80
CA ILE A 300 4.38 9.38 -7.27
C ILE A 300 5.79 9.93 -7.15
N ASN A 301 6.68 9.14 -6.52
CA ASN A 301 8.10 9.42 -6.53
C ASN A 301 8.68 8.83 -7.83
N GLU A 302 8.65 9.60 -8.91
CA GLU A 302 9.39 9.25 -10.12
C GLU A 302 10.87 9.59 -9.88
N PRO A 303 11.82 8.68 -10.16
CA PRO A 303 13.24 9.00 -10.01
C PRO A 303 13.60 10.16 -10.94
N GLU A 304 14.36 11.14 -10.42
CA GLU A 304 14.70 12.38 -11.16
C GLU A 304 15.37 12.09 -12.51
N GLU A 305 16.19 11.04 -12.57
CA GLU A 305 16.87 10.57 -13.79
C GLU A 305 15.88 10.26 -14.92
N GLU A 306 14.74 9.64 -14.61
CA GLU A 306 13.70 9.30 -15.58
C GLU A 306 12.89 10.52 -16.01
N ILE A 307 12.63 11.46 -15.09
CA ILE A 307 11.99 12.75 -15.40
C ILE A 307 12.88 13.55 -16.36
N MET A 308 14.18 13.61 -16.08
CA MET A 308 15.16 14.29 -16.92
C MET A 308 15.26 13.65 -18.29
N LEU A 309 15.26 12.32 -18.38
CA LEU A 309 15.25 11.60 -19.67
C LEU A 309 13.98 11.90 -20.47
N ARG A 310 12.80 11.96 -19.82
CA ARG A 310 11.55 12.35 -20.48
C ARG A 310 11.60 13.78 -20.99
N GLN A 311 12.08 14.71 -20.18
CA GLN A 311 12.26 16.10 -20.58
C GLN A 311 13.21 16.21 -21.77
N TYR A 312 14.31 15.46 -21.75
CA TYR A 312 15.25 15.37 -22.87
C TYR A 312 14.56 14.89 -24.15
N TRP A 313 13.80 13.80 -24.10
CA TRP A 313 13.09 13.30 -25.29
C TRP A 313 11.99 14.23 -25.78
N VAL A 314 11.24 14.88 -24.87
CA VAL A 314 10.18 15.84 -25.21
C VAL A 314 10.75 17.12 -25.78
N SER A 315 11.86 17.62 -25.22
CA SER A 315 12.57 18.80 -25.73
C SER A 315 13.46 18.50 -26.94
N SER A 316 13.54 17.23 -27.37
CA SER A 316 14.49 16.79 -28.40
C SER A 316 15.94 17.17 -28.08
N GLY A 317 16.29 17.18 -26.80
CA GLY A 317 17.61 17.59 -26.29
C GLY A 317 17.80 19.10 -26.16
N GLU A 318 16.79 19.92 -26.44
CA GLU A 318 16.87 21.37 -26.23
C GLU A 318 16.97 21.67 -24.74
N GLY A 319 18.03 22.39 -24.34
CA GLY A 319 18.35 22.69 -22.93
C GLY A 319 19.18 21.62 -22.21
N PHE A 320 19.50 20.50 -22.86
CA PHE A 320 20.40 19.48 -22.31
C PHE A 320 21.76 19.57 -22.98
N VAL A 321 22.81 19.71 -22.18
CA VAL A 321 24.19 19.57 -22.64
C VAL A 321 24.59 18.12 -22.41
N TRP A 322 24.96 17.42 -23.48
CA TRP A 322 25.55 16.09 -23.34
C TRP A 322 26.92 16.27 -22.71
N VAL A 323 27.05 15.84 -21.45
CA VAL A 323 28.31 15.85 -20.74
C VAL A 323 28.83 14.42 -20.74
N GLU A 324 30.03 14.20 -21.27
CA GLU A 324 30.70 12.91 -21.19
C GLU A 324 30.78 12.46 -19.72
N PRO A 325 30.67 11.16 -19.40
CA PRO A 325 30.54 10.63 -18.03
C PRO A 325 31.61 11.08 -17.02
N ASP A 326 32.70 11.67 -17.49
CA ASP A 326 33.87 12.06 -16.72
C ASP A 326 33.95 13.56 -16.40
N LEU A 327 33.03 14.39 -16.92
CA LEU A 327 33.01 15.83 -16.65
C LEU A 327 31.81 16.20 -15.76
N ASP A 328 32.10 16.75 -14.57
CA ASP A 328 31.06 17.28 -13.69
C ASP A 328 30.59 18.65 -14.25
N PRO A 329 29.28 18.88 -14.43
CA PRO A 329 28.75 20.17 -14.87
C PRO A 329 29.20 21.34 -13.96
N ALA A 330 29.39 21.11 -12.66
CA ALA A 330 29.94 22.12 -11.76
C ALA A 330 31.39 22.48 -12.11
N GLU A 331 32.16 21.51 -12.62
CA GLU A 331 33.53 21.73 -13.07
C GLU A 331 33.57 22.55 -14.35
N ILE A 332 32.63 22.34 -15.28
CA ILE A 332 32.51 23.14 -16.50
C ILE A 332 32.17 24.60 -16.17
N GLU A 333 31.18 24.85 -15.31
CA GLU A 333 30.86 26.22 -14.86
C GLU A 333 32.03 26.87 -14.13
N TRP A 334 32.75 26.11 -13.31
CA TRP A 334 33.94 26.60 -12.62
C TRP A 334 35.07 26.96 -13.58
N TRP A 335 35.32 26.14 -14.61
CA TRP A 335 36.31 26.43 -15.65
C TRP A 335 35.94 27.65 -16.49
N ASN A 336 34.66 27.81 -16.84
CA ASN A 336 34.18 29.00 -17.55
C ASN A 336 34.39 30.25 -16.70
N HIS A 337 34.04 30.21 -15.42
CA HIS A 337 34.28 31.29 -14.48
C HIS A 337 35.78 31.61 -14.33
N LEU A 338 36.65 30.61 -14.22
CA LEU A 338 38.10 30.80 -14.16
C LEU A 338 38.66 31.42 -15.44
N SER A 339 38.11 31.05 -16.60
CA SER A 339 38.50 31.63 -17.89
C SER A 339 38.10 33.11 -18.00
N ASP A 340 36.92 33.49 -17.51
CA ASP A 340 36.45 34.88 -17.45
C ASP A 340 37.31 35.74 -16.50
N VAL A 341 37.82 35.14 -15.43
CA VAL A 341 38.74 35.77 -14.46
C VAL A 341 40.20 35.78 -14.99
N GLY A 342 40.46 35.17 -16.15
CA GLY A 342 41.76 35.16 -16.83
C GLY A 342 42.75 34.12 -16.32
N VAL A 343 42.29 33.13 -15.54
CA VAL A 343 43.11 32.02 -15.05
C VAL A 343 43.16 30.92 -16.11
N LYS A 344 44.31 30.77 -16.78
CA LYS A 344 44.53 29.74 -17.81
C LYS A 344 44.95 28.40 -17.20
N LYS A 345 44.60 27.28 -17.86
CA LYS A 345 45.05 25.94 -17.45
C LYS A 345 46.58 25.86 -17.60
N VAL A 346 47.25 25.30 -16.59
CA VAL A 346 48.72 25.17 -16.55
C VAL A 346 49.28 24.42 -17.78
N TRP A 347 48.48 23.53 -18.37
CA TRP A 347 48.84 22.67 -19.50
C TRP A 347 48.71 23.35 -20.88
N ASP A 348 48.12 24.55 -20.97
CA ASP A 348 47.99 25.29 -22.25
C ASP A 348 49.32 25.91 -22.70
N VAL A 349 50.26 26.14 -21.76
CA VAL A 349 51.60 26.70 -22.06
C VAL A 349 52.44 25.71 -22.88
N ASP A 350 52.23 24.41 -22.68
CA ASP A 350 53.01 23.36 -23.35
C ASP A 350 52.50 23.10 -24.79
N TYR A 351 51.23 23.37 -25.09
CA TYR A 351 50.69 23.25 -26.46
C TYR A 351 51.20 24.34 -27.41
N GLU A 352 51.39 25.57 -26.93
CA GLU A 352 52.00 26.64 -27.76
C GLU A 352 53.48 26.36 -28.04
N LYS A 353 54.20 25.77 -27.07
CA LYS A 353 55.58 25.28 -27.28
C LYS A 353 55.65 24.12 -28.27
N LEU A 354 54.75 23.14 -28.16
CA LEU A 354 54.68 22.01 -29.09
C LEU A 354 54.35 22.46 -30.53
N GLN A 355 53.54 23.51 -30.71
CA GLN A 355 53.28 24.09 -32.03
C GLN A 355 54.45 24.93 -32.58
N ALA A 356 55.26 25.53 -31.71
CA ALA A 356 56.48 26.23 -32.11
C ALA A 356 57.58 25.24 -32.52
N ASP A 357 57.80 24.19 -31.72
CA ASP A 357 58.78 23.13 -32.02
C ASP A 357 58.41 22.32 -33.27
N ALA A 358 57.11 22.17 -33.58
CA ALA A 358 56.64 21.53 -34.80
C ALA A 358 56.83 22.38 -36.07
N ARG A 359 57.13 23.68 -35.95
CA ARG A 359 57.38 24.57 -37.11
C ARG A 359 58.86 24.71 -37.45
N ASP A 360 59.76 24.45 -36.50
CA ASP A 360 61.22 24.56 -36.67
C ASP A 360 61.91 23.21 -36.96
N GLY A 361 61.15 22.12 -37.16
CA GLY A 361 61.66 20.75 -37.30
C GLY A 361 61.57 20.10 -38.68
N ASP A 362 61.41 20.87 -39.78
CA ASP A 362 61.27 20.31 -41.14
C ASP A 362 62.33 20.86 -42.11
N GLU A 363 63.61 20.55 -41.83
CA GLU A 363 64.67 20.51 -42.85
C GLU A 363 65.71 19.46 -42.42
N THR A 364 65.61 18.24 -42.99
CA THR A 364 66.71 17.39 -43.53
C THR A 364 66.39 15.88 -43.48
N THR A 365 66.20 15.30 -44.68
CA THR A 365 66.74 14.01 -45.17
C THR A 365 66.85 12.81 -44.20
N ASP A 366 66.08 11.74 -44.44
CA ASP A 366 66.56 10.58 -45.22
C ASP A 366 65.57 9.40 -45.14
N ASP A 367 65.45 8.71 -46.26
CA ASP A 367 64.67 7.49 -46.47
C ASP A 367 65.06 6.37 -45.49
N ALA A 368 64.09 5.83 -44.75
CA ALA A 368 64.23 4.54 -44.07
C ALA A 368 62.90 3.78 -44.05
N GLU A 369 62.70 3.08 -45.16
CA GLU A 369 61.95 1.82 -45.33
C GLU A 369 61.63 1.09 -44.01
N LEU A 370 60.35 0.95 -43.66
CA LEU A 370 59.91 0.07 -42.57
C LEU A 370 58.87 -0.92 -43.10
N LEU A 371 59.41 -2.07 -43.48
CA LEU A 371 58.77 -3.27 -43.98
C LEU A 371 57.69 -3.79 -43.01
N LEU A 372 56.51 -4.10 -43.55
CA LEU A 372 55.53 -4.96 -42.88
C LEU A 372 55.90 -6.44 -43.12
N PRO A 373 55.81 -7.33 -42.11
CA PRO A 373 56.02 -8.75 -42.34
C PRO A 373 54.73 -9.40 -42.89
N ASP A 374 54.86 -10.07 -44.03
CA ASP A 374 53.81 -10.95 -44.59
C ASP A 374 53.77 -12.31 -43.87
N GLU A 375 52.55 -12.83 -43.75
CA GLU A 375 52.20 -14.15 -43.21
C GLU A 375 52.92 -15.31 -43.89
N LYS A 376 53.46 -16.23 -43.08
CA LYS A 376 53.32 -17.69 -43.24
C LYS A 376 53.31 -18.40 -41.90
#